data_AF-A0A8X7BNN2-F1
#
_entry.id   AF-A0A8X7BNN2-F1
#
_cell.length_a   1.000
_cell.length_b   1.000
_cell.length_c   1.000
_cell.angle_alpha   90.00
_cell.angle_beta   90.00
_cell.angle_gamma   90.00
#
_symmetry.space_group_name_H-M   'P 1'
#
loop_
_entity.id
_entity.type
_entity.pdbx_description
1 polymer ?
#
loop_
_entity_poly.entity_id
_entity_poly.type
_entity_poly.pdbx_seq_one_letter_code
_entity_poly.pdbx_strand_id
1 'polypeptide(L)' 'MAGYQDLNEFERGVTVGAREMGHGISEVAIKVGFSRTTISRVYHEYRESSKTSNLRHRCGWKMIMQEQTNGE' A
#
# COMPACT_ATOMS: atom_id res chain seq x y z
N MET A 1 14.26 -1.28 3.01
CA MET A 1 13.31 -0.89 1.94
C MET A 1 11.92 -1.18 2.48
N ALA A 2 11.20 -0.16 2.93
CA ALA A 2 9.85 -0.28 3.49
C ALA A 2 8.99 -1.07 2.49
N GLY A 3 8.62 -2.27 2.91
CA GLY A 3 8.33 -3.35 2.00
C GLY A 3 6.86 -3.64 1.95
N TYR A 4 6.09 -2.90 1.13
CA TYR A 4 4.76 -3.23 0.60
C TYR A 4 3.61 -3.48 1.62
N GLN A 5 3.94 -3.91 2.83
CA GLN A 5 3.09 -4.01 4.02
C GLN A 5 2.78 -2.63 4.60
N ASP A 6 3.40 -1.56 4.10
CA ASP A 6 3.19 -0.21 4.61
C ASP A 6 1.82 0.36 4.22
N LEU A 7 1.19 -0.15 3.15
CA LEU A 7 -0.19 0.20 2.82
C LEU A 7 -1.15 -0.75 3.49
N ASN A 8 -1.91 -0.23 4.45
CA ASN A 8 -3.03 -0.94 5.04
C ASN A 8 -4.12 -1.20 3.98
N GLU A 9 -5.00 -2.16 4.23
CA GLU A 9 -6.09 -2.54 3.32
C GLU A 9 -6.97 -1.34 2.94
N PHE A 10 -7.17 -0.40 3.88
CA PHE A 10 -7.86 0.86 3.62
C PHE A 10 -7.15 1.73 2.58
N GLU A 11 -5.85 2.00 2.77
CA GLU A 11 -5.06 2.83 1.85
C GLU A 11 -4.92 2.17 0.47
N ARG A 12 -4.86 0.84 0.45
CA ARG A 12 -4.93 0.02 -0.77
C ARG A 12 -6.26 0.18 -1.48
N GLY A 13 -7.38 0.13 -0.75
CA GLY A 13 -8.71 0.41 -1.27
C GLY A 13 -8.84 1.81 -1.85
N VAL A 14 -8.35 2.83 -1.13
CA VAL A 14 -8.32 4.23 -1.60
C VAL A 14 -7.48 4.38 -2.87
N THR A 15 -6.32 3.73 -2.94
CA THR A 15 -5.44 3.74 -4.10
C THR A 15 -6.11 3.14 -5.35
N VAL A 16 -6.73 1.97 -5.20
CA VAL A 16 -7.42 1.27 -6.30
C VAL A 16 -8.63 2.07 -6.75
N GLY A 17 -9.49 2.50 -5.83
CA GLY A 17 -10.69 3.27 -6.16
C GLY A 17 -10.35 4.58 -6.88
N ALA A 18 -9.31 5.30 -6.44
CA ALA A 18 -8.88 6.50 -7.15
C ALA A 18 -8.38 6.21 -8.58
N ARG A 19 -7.65 5.11 -8.78
CA ARG A 19 -7.18 4.71 -10.11
C ARG A 19 -8.33 4.24 -11.02
N GLU A 20 -9.34 3.56 -10.49
CA GLU A 20 -10.55 3.20 -11.24
C GLU A 20 -11.37 4.43 -11.65
N MET A 21 -11.40 5.48 -10.81
CA MET A 21 -12.00 6.77 -11.14
C MET A 21 -11.16 7.61 -12.15
N GLY A 22 -10.05 7.08 -12.66
CA GLY A 22 -9.21 7.74 -13.66
C GLY A 22 -8.16 8.71 -13.11
N HIS A 23 -7.99 8.79 -11.79
CA HIS A 23 -6.99 9.68 -11.17
C HIS A 23 -5.55 9.28 -11.53
N GLY A 24 -4.68 10.28 -11.63
CA GLY A 24 -3.27 10.11 -11.97
C GLY A 24 -2.44 9.52 -10.83
N ILE A 25 -1.38 8.76 -11.14
CA ILE A 25 -0.52 8.13 -10.12
C ILE A 25 0.09 9.16 -9.16
N SER A 26 0.52 10.32 -9.66
CA SER A 26 1.07 11.40 -8.82
C SER A 26 0.04 12.02 -7.88
N GLU A 27 -1.21 12.17 -8.33
CA GLU A 27 -2.29 12.72 -7.53
C GLU A 27 -2.67 11.76 -6.39
N VAL A 28 -2.79 10.47 -6.71
CA VAL A 28 -3.02 9.42 -5.70
C VAL A 28 -1.86 9.34 -4.72
N ALA A 29 -0.61 9.43 -5.19
CA ALA A 29 0.58 9.44 -4.35
C ALA A 29 0.54 10.58 -3.31
N ILE A 30 0.15 11.79 -3.71
CA ILE A 30 0.03 12.94 -2.80
C ILE A 30 -1.08 12.71 -1.78
N LYS A 31 -2.23 12.19 -2.23
CA LYS A 31 -3.42 12.03 -1.38
C LYS A 31 -3.29 10.94 -0.34
N VAL A 32 -2.64 9.83 -0.70
CA VAL A 32 -2.40 8.70 0.22
C VAL A 32 -1.09 8.92 1.01
N GLY A 33 -0.19 9.77 0.53
CA GLY A 33 1.08 10.06 1.19
C GLY A 33 2.20 9.05 0.90
N PHE A 34 2.06 8.26 -0.18
CA PHE A 34 3.03 7.24 -0.57
C PHE A 34 3.75 7.59 -1.87
N SER A 35 4.91 6.98 -2.06
CA SER A 35 5.67 7.15 -3.30
C SER A 35 4.89 6.66 -4.53
N ARG A 36 5.08 7.32 -5.67
CA ARG A 36 4.50 6.93 -6.96
C ARG A 36 4.82 5.48 -7.34
N THR A 37 6.01 4.99 -6.97
CA THR A 37 6.44 3.60 -7.18
C THR A 37 5.64 2.61 -6.33
N THR A 38 5.31 2.95 -5.08
CA THR A 38 4.40 2.15 -4.24
C THR A 38 3.01 2.07 -4.85
N ILE A 39 2.45 3.21 -5.26
CA ILE A 39 1.12 3.30 -5.90
C ILE A 39 1.08 2.47 -7.20
N SER A 40 2.10 2.59 -8.05
CA SER A 40 2.16 1.84 -9.32
C SER A 40 2.21 0.32 -9.10
N ARG A 41 2.94 -0.15 -8.09
CA ARG A 41 3.01 -1.57 -7.75
C ARG A 41 1.67 -2.11 -7.26
N VAL A 42 1.03 -1.39 -6.35
CA VAL A 42 -0.30 -1.74 -5.81
C VAL A 42 -1.33 -1.88 -6.91
N TYR A 43 -1.34 -0.92 -7.84
CA TYR A 43 -2.26 -0.94 -8.96
C TYR A 43 -1.94 -2.08 -9.95
N HIS A 44 -0.67 -2.41 -10.17
CA HIS A 44 -0.28 -3.55 -11.01
C HIS A 44 -0.76 -4.87 -10.40
N GLU A 45 -0.50 -5.10 -9.12
CA GLU A 45 -0.94 -6.30 -8.41
C GLU A 45 -2.46 -6.41 -8.35
N TYR A 46 -3.16 -5.28 -8.20
CA TYR A 46 -4.62 -5.25 -8.31
C TYR A 46 -5.07 -5.63 -9.72
N ARG A 47 -4.46 -5.11 -10.78
CA ARG A 47 -4.82 -5.50 -12.16
C ARG A 47 -4.59 -6.99 -12.44
N GLU A 48 -3.55 -7.58 -11.85
CA GLU A 48 -3.24 -8.99 -12.05
C GLU A 48 -4.11 -9.93 -11.20
N SER A 49 -4.41 -9.55 -9.95
CA SER A 49 -5.10 -10.43 -9.00
C SER A 49 -6.57 -10.08 -8.78
N SER A 50 -7.02 -8.90 -9.22
CA SER A 50 -8.30 -8.26 -8.89
C SER A 50 -8.58 -8.18 -7.38
N LYS A 51 -7.54 -8.25 -6.54
CA LYS A 51 -7.64 -8.24 -5.08
C LYS A 51 -6.94 -7.02 -4.52
N THR A 52 -7.63 -6.32 -3.63
CA THR A 52 -7.09 -5.20 -2.85
C THR A 52 -6.36 -5.69 -1.62
N SER A 53 -6.73 -6.86 -1.08
CA SER A 53 -6.10 -7.49 0.07
C SER A 53 -4.85 -8.29 -0.30
N ASN A 54 -3.75 -8.11 0.44
CA ASN A 54 -2.60 -9.00 0.39
C ASN A 54 -2.56 -9.94 1.61
N LEU A 55 -3.72 -10.47 2.05
CA LEU A 55 -3.71 -11.64 2.93
C LEU A 55 -3.17 -12.87 2.17
N ARG A 56 -1.87 -12.88 1.86
CA ARG A 56 -1.12 -14.13 1.87
C ARG A 56 -1.11 -14.55 3.32
N HIS A 57 -1.96 -15.51 3.65
CA HIS A 57 -2.13 -16.11 4.98
C HIS A 57 -0.77 -16.66 5.46
N ARG A 58 0.10 -15.79 5.97
CA ARG A 58 1.41 -16.17 6.50
C ARG A 58 1.22 -16.47 7.98
N CYS A 59 0.52 -17.57 8.27
CA CYS A 59 0.59 -18.17 9.60
C CYS A 59 2.07 -18.49 9.88
N GLY A 60 2.74 -17.66 10.70
CA GLY A 60 4.06 -17.99 11.24
C GLY A 60 5.14 -16.91 11.36
N TRP A 61 4.92 -15.63 11.06
CA TRP A 61 5.95 -14.60 11.32
C TRP A 61 5.50 -13.60 12.38
N LYS A 62 6.15 -13.69 13.55
CA LYS A 62 6.17 -12.63 14.56
C LYS A 62 6.82 -11.37 13.95
N MET A 63 6.04 -10.32 13.75
CA MET A 63 6.58 -8.97 13.51
C MET A 63 6.96 -8.38 14.86
N ILE A 64 8.26 -8.24 15.11
CA ILE A 64 8.79 -7.46 16.23
C ILE A 64 8.41 -6.01 15.95
N MET A 65 7.60 -5.39 16.81
CA MET A 65 7.19 -4.00 16.67
C MET A 65 8.42 -3.12 16.85
N GLN A 66 8.83 -2.42 15.80
CA GLN A 66 9.83 -1.35 15.92
C GLN A 66 9.10 -0.10 16.43
N GLU A 67 9.23 0.12 17.73
CA GLU A 67 8.91 1.37 18.42
C GLU A 67 9.81 2.47 17.86
N GLN A 68 9.24 3.39 17.08
CA GLN A 68 9.88 4.66 16.74
C GLN A 68 9.50 5.66 17.84
N THR A 69 10.26 5.64 18.94
CA THR A 69 10.39 6.83 19.79
C THR A 69 11.47 7.71 19.17
N ASN A 70 11.03 8.83 18.58
CA ASN A 70 11.90 9.93 18.21
C ASN A 70 12.61 10.42 19.48
N GLY A 71 13.93 10.39 19.49
CA GLY A 71 14.74 11.10 20.47
C GLY A 71 15.18 12.44 19.90
N GLU A 72 14.80 13.53 20.58
CA GLU A 72 15.67 14.63 21.01
C GLU A 72 15.14 15.16 22.35
#